data_AF-A0A8J9T9M1-F1
#
_entry.id   AF-A0A8J9T9M1-F1
#
_cell.length_a   1.000
_cell.length_b   1.000
_cell.length_c   1.000
_cell.angle_alpha   90.00
_cell.angle_beta   90.00
_cell.angle_gamma   90.00
#
_symmetry.space_group_name_H-M   'P 1'
#
loop_
_entity.id
_entity.type
_entity.pdbx_description
1 polymer ?
#
loop_
_entity_poly.entity_id
_entity_poly.type
_entity_poly.pdbx_seq_one_letter_code
_entity_poly.pdbx_strand_id
1 'polypeptide(L)'
;MMKSSIDKKDSAAVLHHAGWDYLKPPKPDAAKFAVTGHESQVVALQIGVGEACQGEAGTMMYLSPGMRQSVTYEGCCQRCCSGESCFVVNFTNSGSTGNHEFVALTPNFPTAKVVPVDLSSPDVGGTLVAQQGA
;
A
#
# COMPACT_ATOMS: atom_id res chain seq x y z
N MET A 1 -28.12 18.06 21.52
CA MET A 1 -27.36 17.40 20.44
C MET A 1 -26.38 16.42 21.08
N MET A 2 -26.75 15.14 21.14
CA MET A 2 -25.90 14.08 21.72
C MET A 2 -24.78 13.74 20.74
N LYS A 3 -23.53 14.00 21.12
CA LYS A 3 -22.36 13.40 20.48
C LYS A 3 -22.32 11.94 20.95
N SER A 4 -22.84 11.02 20.15
CA SER A 4 -22.62 9.60 20.37
C SER A 4 -21.16 9.31 20.03
N SER A 5 -20.30 9.37 21.05
CA SER A 5 -18.94 8.89 20.97
C SER A 5 -19.00 7.37 21.07
N ILE A 6 -19.14 6.69 19.94
CA ILE A 6 -19.07 5.23 19.89
C ILE A 6 -17.63 4.85 20.28
N ASP A 7 -17.49 4.21 21.43
CA ASP A 7 -16.21 3.70 21.91
C ASP A 7 -15.72 2.61 20.94
N LYS A 8 -14.40 2.55 20.67
CA LYS A 8 -13.83 1.57 19.71
C LYS A 8 -14.15 0.13 20.06
N LYS A 9 -14.39 -0.16 21.35
CA LYS A 9 -14.85 -1.47 21.84
C LYS A 9 -16.28 -1.81 21.39
N ASP A 10 -17.18 -0.83 21.41
CA ASP A 10 -18.58 -1.03 21.03
C ASP A 10 -18.71 -1.24 19.52
N SER A 11 -17.93 -0.52 18.71
CA SER A 11 -17.87 -0.73 17.25
C SER A 11 -17.40 -2.14 16.88
N ALA A 12 -16.42 -2.67 17.60
CA ALA A 12 -15.90 -4.02 17.36
C ALA A 12 -16.91 -5.11 17.72
N ALA A 13 -17.69 -4.91 18.79
CA ALA A 13 -18.76 -5.82 19.16
C ALA A 13 -19.88 -5.86 18.11
N VAL A 14 -20.30 -4.70 17.58
CA VAL A 14 -21.33 -4.61 16.53
C VAL A 14 -20.87 -5.31 15.25
N LEU A 15 -19.62 -5.13 14.83
CA LEU A 15 -19.06 -5.79 13.65
C LEU A 15 -19.00 -7.31 13.83
N HIS A 16 -18.55 -7.78 14.99
CA HIS A 16 -18.47 -9.20 15.29
C HIS A 16 -19.86 -9.87 15.31
N HIS A 17 -20.89 -9.20 15.86
CA HIS A 17 -22.28 -9.69 15.80
C HIS A 17 -22.84 -9.76 14.37
N ALA A 18 -22.36 -8.92 13.46
CA ALA A 18 -22.71 -8.94 12.05
C ALA A 18 -21.89 -9.95 11.23
N GLY A 19 -21.02 -10.74 11.88
CA GLY A 19 -20.16 -11.72 11.23
C GLY A 19 -18.88 -11.13 10.60
N TRP A 20 -18.50 -9.91 10.99
CA TRP A 20 -17.31 -9.22 10.51
C TRP A 20 -16.23 -9.18 11.58
N ASP A 21 -15.09 -9.82 11.30
CA ASP A 21 -13.94 -9.81 12.18
C ASP A 21 -12.91 -8.74 11.78
N TYR A 22 -12.29 -8.12 12.78
CA TYR A 22 -11.12 -7.27 12.54
C TYR A 22 -9.94 -8.13 12.14
N LEU A 23 -9.62 -8.12 10.84
CA LEU A 23 -8.38 -8.71 10.35
C LEU A 23 -7.23 -7.80 10.75
N LYS A 24 -6.35 -8.31 11.62
CA LYS A 24 -5.05 -7.68 11.82
C LYS A 24 -4.24 -7.92 10.56
N PRO A 25 -3.76 -6.87 9.87
CA PRO A 25 -3.00 -7.05 8.65
C PRO A 25 -1.77 -7.93 8.93
N PRO A 26 -1.47 -8.91 8.06
CA PRO A 26 -0.29 -9.72 8.20
C PRO A 26 0.94 -8.81 8.22
N LYS A 27 1.74 -8.95 9.27
CA LYS A 27 2.99 -8.21 9.41
C LYS A 27 4.08 -8.96 8.60
N PRO A 28 4.86 -8.29 7.75
CA PRO A 28 6.05 -8.86 7.16
C PRO A 28 7.04 -9.35 8.24
N ASP A 29 7.54 -10.59 8.10
CA ASP A 29 8.53 -11.15 9.00
C ASP A 29 9.93 -10.60 8.67
N ALA A 30 10.40 -9.61 9.45
CA ALA A 30 11.71 -8.94 9.36
C ALA A 30 12.10 -8.30 8.00
N ALA A 31 11.47 -8.69 6.90
CA ALA A 31 11.63 -8.17 5.56
C ALA A 31 10.84 -6.87 5.39
N LYS A 32 11.38 -5.93 4.61
CA LYS A 32 10.70 -4.67 4.29
C LYS A 32 9.37 -4.87 3.54
N PHE A 33 9.13 -6.06 2.98
CA PHE A 33 7.90 -6.42 2.30
C PHE A 33 7.60 -7.92 2.42
N ALA A 34 6.33 -8.29 2.19
CA ALA A 34 5.88 -9.66 2.06
C ALA A 34 4.89 -9.77 0.89
N VAL A 35 5.11 -10.71 -0.03
CA VAL A 35 4.18 -11.03 -1.12
C VAL A 35 3.37 -12.25 -0.73
N THR A 36 2.04 -12.14 -0.78
CA THR A 36 1.09 -13.18 -0.42
C THR A 36 0.14 -13.46 -1.57
N GLY A 37 -0.41 -14.68 -1.66
CA GLY A 37 -1.27 -15.11 -2.75
C GLY A 37 -0.54 -15.94 -3.83
N HIS A 38 -1.30 -16.78 -4.54
CA HIS A 38 -0.77 -17.66 -5.60
C HIS A 38 -1.02 -17.10 -7.02
N GLU A 39 -2.30 -16.85 -7.33
CA GLU A 39 -2.74 -16.33 -8.63
C GLU A 39 -2.85 -14.81 -8.62
N SER A 40 -3.55 -14.24 -7.63
CA SER A 40 -3.63 -12.80 -7.40
C SER A 40 -2.82 -12.46 -6.16
N GLN A 41 -1.78 -11.65 -6.33
CA GLN A 41 -0.82 -11.38 -5.27
C GLN A 41 -1.02 -10.01 -4.62
N VAL A 42 -0.84 -9.97 -3.30
CA VAL A 42 -0.83 -8.74 -2.51
C VAL A 42 0.55 -8.57 -1.92
N VAL A 43 1.13 -7.39 -2.11
CA VAL A 43 2.39 -6.99 -1.49
C VAL A 43 2.11 -6.09 -0.28
N ALA A 44 2.47 -6.56 0.90
CA ALA A 44 2.45 -5.78 2.13
C ALA A 44 3.84 -5.19 2.38
N LEU A 45 3.93 -3.87 2.50
CA LEU A 45 5.16 -3.12 2.70
C LEU A 45 5.20 -2.58 4.13
N GLN A 46 6.39 -2.62 4.73
CA GLN A 46 6.69 -2.00 6.01
C GLN A 46 7.42 -0.68 5.76
N ILE A 47 6.84 0.42 6.24
CA ILE A 47 7.36 1.78 6.03
C ILE A 47 7.87 2.34 7.36
N GLY A 48 9.13 2.77 7.39
CA GLY A 48 9.74 3.46 8.54
C GLY A 48 9.14 4.85 8.76
N VAL A 49 9.29 5.39 9.97
CA VAL A 49 8.76 6.72 10.30
C VAL A 49 9.40 7.79 9.42
N GLY A 50 8.58 8.59 8.74
CA GLY A 50 9.05 9.61 7.79
C GLY A 50 9.42 9.07 6.40
N GLU A 51 9.43 7.75 6.20
CA GLU A 51 9.60 7.15 4.87
C GLU A 51 8.26 7.15 4.11
N ALA A 52 8.35 6.99 2.79
CA ALA A 52 7.20 6.88 1.91
C ALA A 52 7.43 5.84 0.82
N CYS A 53 6.33 5.25 0.33
CA CYS A 53 6.33 4.49 -0.91
C CYS A 53 5.30 5.08 -1.89
N GLN A 54 5.53 4.87 -3.18
CA GLN A 54 4.63 5.29 -4.24
C GLN A 54 3.92 4.08 -4.83
N GLY A 55 2.68 4.28 -5.27
CA GLY A 55 1.90 3.27 -5.98
C GLY A 55 0.88 3.91 -6.90
N GLU A 56 0.23 3.09 -7.70
CA GLU A 56 -0.81 3.54 -8.62
C GLU A 56 -2.17 3.70 -7.91
N ALA A 57 -2.97 4.63 -8.41
CA ALA A 57 -4.34 4.78 -7.94
C ALA A 57 -5.14 3.47 -8.16
N GLY A 58 -5.87 3.04 -7.14
CA GLY A 58 -6.67 1.81 -7.18
C GLY A 58 -5.93 0.52 -6.79
N THR A 59 -4.62 0.57 -6.54
CA THR A 59 -3.86 -0.62 -6.10
C THR A 59 -3.92 -0.84 -4.58
N MET A 60 -4.30 0.18 -3.80
CA MET A 60 -4.32 0.12 -2.34
C MET A 60 -5.40 -0.84 -1.81
N MET A 61 -4.99 -1.82 -1.01
CA MET A 61 -5.90 -2.72 -0.30
C MET A 61 -6.20 -2.27 1.13
N TYR A 62 -5.17 -2.04 1.94
CA TYR A 62 -5.32 -1.58 3.32
C TYR A 62 -4.13 -0.73 3.78
N LEU A 63 -4.39 0.10 4.78
CA LEU A 63 -3.41 0.96 5.44
C LEU A 63 -3.51 0.77 6.95
N SER A 64 -2.35 0.78 7.62
CA SER A 64 -2.33 0.90 9.07
C SER A 64 -2.66 2.35 9.51
N PRO A 65 -3.08 2.56 10.77
CA PRO A 65 -3.63 3.85 11.21
C PRO A 65 -2.68 5.05 11.11
N GLY A 66 -1.35 4.83 11.15
CA GLY A 66 -0.35 5.89 11.05
C GLY A 66 0.02 6.26 9.61
N MET A 67 -0.45 5.52 8.60
CA MET A 67 -0.21 5.85 7.20
C MET A 67 -1.07 7.02 6.73
N ARG A 68 -0.46 7.90 5.95
CA ARG A 68 -1.13 8.99 5.24
C ARG A 68 -0.97 8.81 3.75
N GLN A 69 -2.06 9.07 3.03
CA GLN A 69 -2.12 9.02 1.58
C GLN A 69 -2.21 10.44 1.03
N SER A 70 -1.46 10.72 -0.02
CA SER A 70 -1.62 11.91 -0.85
C SER A 70 -1.54 11.53 -2.32
N VAL A 71 -2.21 12.30 -3.18
CA VAL A 71 -2.21 12.04 -4.61
C VAL A 71 -1.58 13.23 -5.31
N THR A 72 -0.65 12.96 -6.22
CA THR A 72 -0.04 13.96 -7.08
C THR A 72 -0.43 13.71 -8.54
N TYR A 73 -0.44 14.78 -9.33
CA TYR A 73 -0.78 14.80 -10.76
C TYR A 73 0.36 15.39 -11.61
N GLU A 74 1.58 15.34 -11.06
CA GLU A 74 2.74 15.92 -11.73
C GLU A 74 3.09 15.17 -13.01
N GLY A 75 3.42 15.93 -14.06
CA GLY A 75 3.78 15.36 -15.36
C GLY A 75 2.62 14.67 -16.08
N CYS A 76 1.37 14.93 -15.68
CA CYS A 76 0.21 14.28 -16.27
C CYS A 76 0.22 14.30 -17.80
N CYS A 77 0.46 15.45 -18.44
CA CYS A 77 0.41 15.53 -19.90
C CYS A 77 1.41 14.55 -20.54
N GLN A 78 2.66 14.51 -20.05
CA GLN A 78 3.67 13.56 -20.54
C GLN A 78 3.30 12.10 -20.22
N ARG A 79 2.74 11.86 -19.03
CA ARG A 79 2.29 10.53 -18.59
C ARG A 79 1.13 10.00 -19.41
N CYS A 80 0.07 10.78 -19.57
CA CYS A 80 -1.06 10.36 -20.40
C CYS A 80 -0.63 10.21 -21.89
N CYS A 81 0.29 11.05 -22.41
CA CYS A 81 0.85 10.89 -23.76
C CYS A 81 1.71 9.62 -23.93
N SER A 82 2.34 9.14 -22.86
CA SER A 82 3.04 7.86 -22.81
C SER A 82 2.14 6.69 -22.39
N GLY A 83 0.85 6.96 -22.13
CA GLY A 83 -0.14 5.97 -21.71
C GLY A 83 -0.12 5.62 -20.22
N GLU A 84 0.72 6.26 -19.41
CA GLU A 84 0.77 6.06 -17.96
C GLU A 84 -0.40 6.71 -17.22
N SER A 85 -0.70 6.20 -16.02
CA SER A 85 -1.65 6.83 -15.12
C SER A 85 -1.22 8.27 -14.81
N CYS A 86 -2.16 9.19 -14.95
CA CYS A 86 -1.93 10.60 -14.69
C CYS A 86 -1.85 10.89 -13.17
N PHE A 87 -2.19 9.92 -12.31
CA PHE A 87 -2.21 10.03 -10.85
C PHE A 87 -1.21 9.06 -10.20
N VAL A 88 -0.41 9.59 -9.28
CA VAL A 88 0.48 8.80 -8.41
C VAL A 88 0.05 8.98 -6.95
N VAL A 89 -0.05 7.88 -6.23
CA VAL A 89 -0.39 7.87 -4.81
C VAL A 89 0.88 7.71 -3.99
N ASN A 90 1.10 8.63 -3.06
CA ASN A 90 2.17 8.59 -2.08
C ASN A 90 1.60 8.10 -0.75
N PHE A 91 2.22 7.08 -0.18
CA PHE A 91 1.89 6.52 1.12
C PHE A 91 3.03 6.82 2.09
N THR A 92 2.80 7.73 3.03
CA THR A 92 3.82 8.22 3.97
C THR A 92 3.49 7.77 5.39
N ASN A 93 4.48 7.24 6.10
CA ASN A 93 4.32 6.95 7.52
C ASN A 93 4.42 8.26 8.33
N SER A 94 3.28 8.70 8.86
CA SER A 94 3.14 9.85 9.77
C SER A 94 2.86 9.44 11.22
N GLY A 95 3.14 8.18 11.56
CA GLY A 95 2.99 7.63 12.90
C GLY A 95 4.02 8.15 13.89
N SER A 96 3.86 7.79 15.16
CA SER A 96 4.79 8.18 16.22
C SER A 96 6.11 7.39 16.14
N THR A 97 7.19 8.01 16.62
CA THR A 97 8.55 7.46 16.62
C THR A 97 8.62 6.02 17.14
N GLY A 98 9.20 5.11 16.35
CA GLY A 98 9.46 3.72 16.74
C GLY A 98 8.49 2.67 16.20
N ASN A 99 7.34 3.08 15.65
CA ASN A 99 6.41 2.15 15.02
C ASN A 99 6.55 2.17 13.50
N HIS A 100 6.84 1.00 12.93
CA HIS A 100 6.67 0.80 11.51
C HIS A 100 5.19 0.67 11.19
N GLU A 101 4.78 1.36 10.13
CA GLU A 101 3.43 1.32 9.60
C GLU A 101 3.41 0.45 8.33
N PHE A 102 2.23 -0.01 7.94
CA PHE A 102 2.06 -0.99 6.86
C PHE A 102 1.10 -0.47 5.79
N VAL A 103 1.43 -0.76 4.54
CA VAL A 103 0.55 -0.55 3.39
C VAL A 103 0.54 -1.83 2.56
N ALA A 104 -0.64 -2.25 2.12
CA ALA A 104 -0.78 -3.35 1.18
C ALA A 104 -1.29 -2.86 -0.16
N LEU A 105 -0.60 -3.30 -1.21
CA LEU A 105 -0.92 -3.01 -2.60
C LEU A 105 -1.18 -4.31 -3.36
N THR A 106 -2.07 -4.26 -4.33
CA THR A 106 -2.37 -5.35 -5.27
C THR A 106 -2.25 -4.82 -6.69
N PRO A 107 -1.79 -5.64 -7.65
CA PRO A 107 -1.89 -5.29 -9.06
C PRO A 107 -3.34 -4.98 -9.47
N ASN A 108 -3.49 -4.07 -10.43
CA ASN A 108 -4.77 -3.68 -11.03
C ASN A 108 -5.23 -4.64 -12.13
N PHE A 109 -4.41 -5.63 -12.49
CA PHE A 109 -4.75 -6.70 -13.43
C PHE A 109 -5.00 -8.02 -12.70
N PRO A 110 -6.07 -8.77 -13.06
CA PRO A 110 -6.33 -10.08 -12.48
C PRO A 110 -5.17 -11.02 -12.79
N THR A 111 -4.89 -11.96 -11.89
CA THR A 111 -3.87 -13.03 -12.07
C THR A 111 -2.42 -12.53 -12.22
N ALA A 112 -2.15 -11.28 -11.86
CA ALA A 112 -0.82 -10.72 -11.90
C ALA A 112 0.02 -11.11 -10.67
N LYS A 113 1.32 -11.28 -10.92
CA LYS A 113 2.33 -11.60 -9.91
C LYS A 113 3.20 -10.40 -9.60
N VAL A 114 3.59 -10.27 -8.34
CA VAL A 114 4.49 -9.22 -7.87
C VAL A 114 5.92 -9.74 -7.87
N VAL A 115 6.81 -9.08 -8.60
CA VAL A 115 8.23 -9.41 -8.67
C VAL A 115 9.04 -8.29 -8.02
N PRO A 116 9.64 -8.51 -6.84
CA PRO A 116 10.49 -7.51 -6.20
C PRO A 116 11.83 -7.40 -6.93
N VAL A 117 12.23 -6.19 -7.29
CA VAL A 117 13.51 -5.92 -7.96
C VAL A 117 14.32 -4.91 -7.13
N ASP A 118 15.55 -5.26 -6.79
CA ASP A 118 16.50 -4.35 -6.13
C ASP A 118 17.32 -3.62 -7.18
N LEU A 119 17.06 -2.31 -7.35
CA LEU A 119 17.80 -1.46 -8.29
C LEU A 119 19.26 -1.26 -7.90
N SER A 120 19.62 -1.44 -6.62
CA SER A 120 20.99 -1.30 -6.14
C SER A 120 21.85 -2.55 -6.43
N SER A 121 21.20 -3.65 -6.81
CA SER A 121 21.90 -4.87 -7.21
C SER A 121 22.80 -4.60 -8.42
N PRO A 122 24.04 -5.13 -8.43
CA PRO A 122 24.92 -5.03 -9.60
C PRO A 122 24.33 -5.66 -10.87
N ASP A 123 23.37 -6.59 -10.72
CA ASP A 123 22.69 -7.22 -11.87
C ASP A 123 21.73 -6.26 -12.60
N VAL A 124 21.18 -5.27 -11.89
CA VAL A 124 20.23 -4.28 -12.44
C VAL A 124 20.94 -2.98 -12.82
N GLY A 125 21.97 -2.60 -12.06
CA GLY A 125 22.79 -1.43 -12.40
C GLY A 125 22.04 -0.09 -12.28
N GLY A 126 21.06 0.01 -11.38
CA GLY A 126 20.39 1.27 -11.04
C GLY A 126 19.27 1.72 -11.98
N THR A 127 19.00 1.02 -13.08
CA THR A 127 17.90 1.38 -14.01
C THR A 127 17.19 0.14 -14.51
N LEU A 128 15.87 0.12 -14.37
CA LEU A 128 14.98 -0.91 -14.89
C LEU A 128 14.03 -0.27 -15.92
N VAL A 129 13.97 -0.84 -17.12
CA VAL A 129 12.96 -0.49 -18.12
C VAL A 129 11.89 -1.57 -18.10
N ALA A 130 10.65 -1.18 -17.80
CA ALA A 130 9.51 -2.08 -17.73
C ALA A 130 8.47 -1.72 -18.79
N GLN A 131 7.63 -2.69 -19.15
CA GLN A 131 6.47 -2.43 -19.99
C GLN A 131 5.46 -1.59 -19.21
N GLN A 132 4.73 -0.73 -19.91
CA GLN A 132 3.59 -0.01 -19.37
C GLN A 132 2.59 -0.97 -18.67
N GLY A 133 2.24 -0.68 -17.42
CA GLY A 133 1.30 -1.46 -16.61
C GLY A 133 1.87 -2.76 -16.03
N ALA A 134 3.20 -2.97 -16.13
CA ALA A 134 3.92 -4.07 -15.48
C ALA A 134 4.12 -3.83 -13.98
#